data_AF-A0A9P0BKX2-F1
#
_entry.id   AF-A0A9P0BKX2-F1
#
_cell.length_a   1.000
_cell.length_b   1.000
_cell.length_c   1.000
_cell.angle_alpha   90.00
_cell.angle_beta   90.00
_cell.angle_gamma   90.00
#
_symmetry.space_group_name_H-M   'P 1'
#
loop_
_entity.id
_entity.type
_entity.pdbx_description
1 polymer ?
#
loop_
_entity_poly.entity_id
_entity_poly.type
_entity_poly.pdbx_seq_one_letter_code
_entity_poly.pdbx_strand_id
1 'polypeptide(L)'
;MQDIGPSSLDSKKSHLAKLEKLREEAQYEKERGNTFVKQEKWDDAISCYNRAIELVRDDAIYYANRGLCFLKKDSLHLAESDCSEAIRLDPTYVKAYQRRATARERLGSLRAASHDLNEVLKLEPHNNSARKQLDAIKARMGTKGAKSKSSPSSTPTVESKPLTKPSQPKIVELPTESKLVSADDQWRNGTGESVMVIKPVKKPPHLRSKRPLKSIPIQEIQLGKTTPEKPPTRLKIIEIDEQTQTHGDSNNNDSNKIADAPKNTKGEGDVASPESVKLVTDGVVKEKDAKTLVPPTNSVQFMSEWKYLKGQWDARCEYLSIIEPSKIPSIFANALESDVLSDVLRILHDNTPRFAGRVAAYLAQLSNVKRFSALAMFLSPSDKEMLTKLLDHCKAVENTNEDVIADLKNKYEL
;
A
#
# COMPACT_ATOMS: atom_id res chain seq x y z
N MET A 1 41.23 -32.93 15.77
CA MET A 1 41.26 -32.57 14.34
C MET A 1 40.04 -33.19 13.71
N GLN A 2 39.00 -32.41 13.44
CA GLN A 2 37.84 -32.89 12.67
C GLN A 2 38.12 -32.59 11.20
N ASP A 3 38.15 -33.66 10.41
CA ASP A 3 38.27 -33.65 8.95
C ASP A 3 37.16 -32.81 8.33
N ILE A 4 37.52 -31.64 7.80
CA ILE A 4 36.67 -30.88 6.88
C ILE A 4 37.04 -31.37 5.48
N GLY A 5 36.43 -32.48 5.07
CA GLY A 5 36.58 -33.05 3.73
C GLY A 5 35.99 -32.16 2.62
N PRO A 6 36.36 -32.37 1.34
CA PRO A 6 36.15 -31.45 0.22
C PRO A 6 34.71 -31.47 -0.37
N SER A 7 33.68 -31.65 0.45
CA SER A 7 32.28 -31.78 0.00
C SER A 7 31.64 -30.46 -0.50
N SER A 8 32.38 -29.34 -0.48
CA SER A 8 31.82 -28.01 -0.73
C SER A 8 31.77 -27.60 -2.21
N LEU A 9 32.66 -28.10 -3.07
CA LEU A 9 32.78 -27.61 -4.46
C LEU A 9 31.77 -28.26 -5.41
N ASP A 10 31.57 -29.58 -5.33
CA ASP A 10 30.64 -30.29 -6.22
C ASP A 10 29.17 -29.97 -5.91
N SER A 11 28.84 -29.76 -4.63
CA SER A 11 27.49 -29.33 -4.22
C SER A 11 27.15 -27.92 -4.72
N LYS A 12 28.10 -26.98 -4.62
CA LYS A 12 27.93 -25.61 -5.16
C LYS A 12 27.82 -25.61 -6.67
N LYS A 13 28.63 -26.41 -7.36
CA LYS A 13 28.58 -26.57 -8.82
C LYS A 13 27.25 -27.17 -9.28
N SER A 14 26.72 -28.15 -8.55
CA SER A 14 25.40 -28.73 -8.81
C SER A 14 24.25 -27.73 -8.58
N HIS A 15 24.30 -26.93 -7.50
CA HIS A 15 23.31 -25.89 -7.24
C HIS A 15 23.34 -24.78 -8.31
N LEU A 16 24.53 -24.34 -8.73
CA LEU A 16 24.69 -23.35 -9.80
C LEU A 16 24.12 -23.87 -11.13
N ALA A 17 24.41 -25.11 -11.50
CA ALA A 17 23.84 -25.73 -12.70
C ALA A 17 22.31 -25.82 -12.63
N LYS A 18 21.73 -26.09 -11.46
CA LYS A 18 20.27 -26.07 -11.26
C LYS A 18 19.69 -24.67 -11.44
N LEU A 19 20.35 -23.63 -10.91
CA LEU A 19 19.90 -22.24 -11.05
C LEU A 19 20.01 -21.76 -12.50
N GLU A 20 21.08 -22.14 -13.20
CA GLU A 20 21.28 -21.84 -14.62
C GLU A 20 20.17 -22.46 -15.47
N LYS A 21 19.82 -23.73 -15.22
CA LYS A 21 18.69 -24.39 -15.89
C LYS A 21 17.35 -23.67 -15.65
N LEU A 22 17.09 -23.20 -14.41
CA LEU A 22 15.88 -22.42 -14.11
C LEU A 22 15.87 -21.08 -14.85
N ARG A 23 17.03 -20.43 -14.99
CA ARG A 23 17.18 -19.20 -15.80
C ARG A 23 16.96 -19.45 -17.28
N GLU A 24 17.46 -20.55 -17.83
CA GLU A 24 17.20 -20.93 -19.22
C GLU A 24 15.71 -21.18 -19.47
N GLU A 25 15.03 -21.87 -18.56
CA GLU A 25 13.59 -22.12 -18.65
C GLU A 25 12.77 -20.82 -18.52
N ALA A 26 13.15 -19.93 -17.60
CA ALA A 26 12.52 -18.62 -17.46
C ALA A 26 12.71 -17.76 -18.72
N GLN A 27 13.90 -17.81 -19.32
CA GLN A 27 14.20 -17.12 -20.57
C GLN A 27 13.38 -17.67 -21.74
N TYR A 28 13.20 -18.98 -21.82
CA TYR A 28 12.35 -19.62 -22.81
C TYR A 28 10.90 -19.14 -22.68
N GLU A 29 10.33 -19.13 -21.48
CA GLU A 29 8.97 -18.63 -21.23
C GLU A 29 8.86 -17.13 -21.56
N LYS A 30 9.88 -16.32 -21.27
CA LYS A 30 9.93 -14.93 -21.69
C LYS A 30 9.88 -14.78 -23.22
N GLU A 31 10.67 -15.55 -23.98
CA GLU A 31 10.66 -15.48 -25.45
C GLU A 31 9.34 -15.99 -26.05
N ARG A 32 8.74 -17.00 -25.44
CA ARG A 32 7.39 -17.46 -25.77
C ARG A 32 6.35 -16.36 -25.53
N GLY A 33 6.42 -15.69 -24.38
CA GLY A 33 5.59 -14.52 -24.07
C GLY A 33 5.78 -13.39 -25.08
N ASN A 34 7.02 -13.09 -25.48
CA ASN A 34 7.33 -12.09 -26.51
C ASN A 34 6.68 -12.45 -27.86
N THR A 35 6.60 -13.74 -28.19
CA THR A 35 5.94 -14.22 -29.41
C THR A 35 4.43 -13.99 -29.34
N PHE A 36 3.80 -14.23 -28.18
CA PHE A 36 2.39 -13.91 -27.97
C PHE A 36 2.09 -12.39 -27.97
N VAL A 37 3.00 -11.57 -27.43
CA VAL A 37 2.93 -10.10 -27.54
C VAL A 37 2.91 -9.65 -28.99
N LYS A 38 3.74 -10.24 -29.86
CA LYS A 38 3.75 -9.95 -31.30
C LYS A 38 2.45 -10.38 -31.99
N GLN A 39 1.78 -11.42 -31.48
CA GLN A 39 0.48 -11.88 -31.95
C GLN A 39 -0.70 -11.13 -31.30
N GLU A 40 -0.44 -10.13 -30.45
CA GLU A 40 -1.44 -9.39 -29.67
C GLU A 40 -2.29 -10.26 -28.72
N LYS A 41 -1.81 -11.48 -28.41
CA LYS A 41 -2.44 -12.38 -27.42
C LYS A 41 -1.95 -12.04 -26.02
N TRP A 42 -2.55 -11.01 -25.43
CA TRP A 42 -2.08 -10.43 -24.17
C TRP A 42 -2.19 -11.38 -22.98
N ASP A 43 -3.25 -12.18 -22.89
CA ASP A 43 -3.49 -13.12 -21.78
C ASP A 43 -2.50 -14.29 -21.77
N ASP A 44 -2.25 -14.88 -22.94
CA ASP A 44 -1.24 -15.93 -23.10
C ASP A 44 0.16 -15.40 -22.78
N ALA A 45 0.47 -14.18 -23.23
CA ALA A 45 1.73 -13.51 -22.91
C ALA A 45 1.89 -13.28 -21.39
N ILE A 46 0.84 -12.82 -20.71
CA ILE A 46 0.85 -12.63 -19.25
C ILE A 46 1.12 -13.96 -18.54
N SER A 47 0.49 -15.04 -18.99
CA SER A 47 0.68 -16.38 -18.42
C SER A 47 2.13 -16.85 -18.55
N CYS A 48 2.75 -16.65 -19.72
CA CYS A 48 4.17 -16.94 -19.94
C CYS A 48 5.08 -16.08 -19.03
N TYR A 49 4.82 -14.78 -18.90
CA TYR A 49 5.63 -13.93 -18.02
C TYR A 49 5.43 -14.26 -16.53
N ASN A 50 4.23 -14.67 -16.11
CA ASN A 50 4.00 -15.18 -14.76
C ASN A 50 4.87 -16.40 -14.50
N ARG A 51 4.93 -17.34 -15.46
CA ARG A 51 5.76 -18.53 -15.34
C ARG A 51 7.25 -18.19 -15.27
N ALA A 52 7.72 -17.26 -16.09
CA ALA A 52 9.10 -16.77 -16.02
C ALA A 52 9.42 -16.17 -14.63
N ILE A 53 8.50 -15.39 -14.06
CA ILE A 53 8.65 -14.79 -12.72
C ILE A 53 8.64 -15.85 -11.62
N GLU A 54 7.81 -16.90 -11.71
CA GLU A 54 7.78 -18.01 -10.75
C GLU A 54 9.11 -18.76 -10.71
N LEU A 55 9.73 -18.95 -11.87
CA LEU A 55 11.03 -19.62 -12.00
C LEU A 55 12.16 -18.71 -11.50
N VAL A 56 12.16 -17.44 -11.91
CA VAL A 56 13.22 -16.48 -11.66
C VAL A 56 12.62 -15.09 -11.42
N ARG A 57 12.80 -14.58 -10.20
CA ARG A 57 12.16 -13.34 -9.73
C ARG A 57 13.02 -12.08 -9.88
N ASP A 58 14.28 -12.22 -10.29
CA ASP A 58 15.30 -11.16 -10.26
C ASP A 58 15.41 -10.36 -11.57
N ASP A 59 14.74 -10.78 -12.66
CA ASP A 59 14.81 -10.09 -13.95
C ASP A 59 13.71 -9.02 -14.12
N ALA A 60 14.14 -7.76 -14.23
CA ALA A 60 13.27 -6.60 -14.47
C ALA A 60 12.48 -6.69 -15.79
N ILE A 61 13.00 -7.40 -16.79
CA ILE A 61 12.42 -7.51 -18.12
C ILE A 61 11.07 -8.22 -18.07
N TYR A 62 10.93 -9.26 -17.21
CA TYR A 62 9.69 -10.03 -17.10
C TYR A 62 8.53 -9.13 -16.62
N TYR A 63 8.77 -8.39 -15.54
CA TYR A 63 7.78 -7.46 -14.99
C TYR A 63 7.44 -6.35 -15.96
N ALA A 64 8.43 -5.74 -16.61
CA ALA A 64 8.14 -4.68 -17.56
C ALA A 64 7.29 -5.19 -18.74
N ASN A 65 7.60 -6.38 -19.27
CA ASN A 65 6.87 -6.96 -20.40
C ASN A 65 5.46 -7.38 -20.02
N ARG A 66 5.25 -7.95 -18.82
CA ARG A 66 3.91 -8.17 -18.28
C ARG A 66 3.14 -6.85 -18.09
N GLY A 67 3.82 -5.82 -17.60
CA GLY A 67 3.28 -4.46 -17.50
C GLY A 67 2.85 -3.87 -18.85
N LEU A 68 3.54 -4.18 -19.95
CA LEU A 68 3.11 -3.82 -21.30
C LEU A 68 1.81 -4.52 -21.68
N CYS A 69 1.67 -5.82 -21.39
CA CYS A 69 0.44 -6.55 -21.65
C CYS A 69 -0.73 -5.94 -20.86
N PHE A 70 -0.52 -5.59 -19.58
CA PHE A 70 -1.53 -4.91 -18.78
C PHE A 70 -1.91 -3.52 -19.32
N LEU A 71 -0.96 -2.75 -19.85
CA LEU A 71 -1.26 -1.49 -20.55
C LEU A 71 -2.15 -1.68 -21.78
N LYS A 72 -1.92 -2.76 -22.53
CA LYS A 72 -2.71 -3.10 -23.72
C LYS A 72 -4.12 -3.59 -23.36
N LYS A 73 -4.26 -4.24 -22.21
CA LYS A 73 -5.54 -4.64 -21.61
C LYS A 73 -6.24 -3.52 -20.80
N ASP A 74 -5.69 -2.31 -20.79
CA ASP A 74 -6.17 -1.17 -20.00
C ASP A 74 -6.26 -1.42 -18.48
N SER A 75 -5.51 -2.41 -17.99
CA SER A 75 -5.35 -2.73 -16.56
C SER A 75 -4.26 -1.85 -15.94
N LEU A 76 -4.53 -0.54 -15.87
CA LEU A 76 -3.52 0.49 -15.61
C LEU A 76 -2.83 0.37 -14.24
N HIS A 77 -3.57 0.02 -13.19
CA HIS A 77 -2.99 -0.14 -11.85
C HIS A 77 -2.01 -1.32 -11.77
N LEU A 78 -2.34 -2.45 -12.42
CA LEU A 78 -1.44 -3.60 -12.50
C LEU A 78 -0.19 -3.26 -13.31
N ALA A 79 -0.35 -2.54 -14.43
CA ALA A 79 0.76 -2.05 -15.22
C ALA A 79 1.70 -1.12 -14.42
N GLU A 80 1.15 -0.20 -13.63
CA GLU A 80 1.95 0.67 -12.77
C GLU A 80 2.74 -0.11 -11.71
N SER A 81 2.10 -1.10 -11.08
CA SER A 81 2.73 -1.97 -10.09
C SER A 81 3.89 -2.75 -10.69
N ASP A 82 3.66 -3.42 -11.82
CA ASP A 82 4.69 -4.21 -12.53
C ASP A 82 5.85 -3.36 -13.01
N CYS A 83 5.58 -2.17 -13.56
CA CYS A 83 6.66 -1.29 -13.98
C CYS A 83 7.44 -0.74 -12.78
N SER A 84 6.79 -0.55 -11.63
CA SER A 84 7.49 -0.13 -10.39
C SER A 84 8.40 -1.24 -9.85
N GLU A 85 7.97 -2.49 -9.95
CA GLU A 85 8.80 -3.63 -9.58
C GLU A 85 9.98 -3.81 -10.54
N ALA A 86 9.76 -3.63 -11.84
CA ALA A 86 10.84 -3.63 -12.83
C ALA A 86 11.90 -2.55 -12.52
N ILE A 87 11.47 -1.34 -12.16
CA ILE A 87 12.37 -0.23 -11.77
C ILE A 87 13.10 -0.53 -10.46
N ARG A 88 12.45 -1.22 -9.52
CA ARG A 88 13.07 -1.64 -8.25
C ARG A 88 14.21 -2.64 -8.49
N LEU A 89 14.05 -3.53 -9.48
CA LEU A 89 15.05 -4.52 -9.88
C LEU A 89 16.16 -3.91 -10.73
N ASP A 90 15.80 -3.11 -11.73
CA ASP A 90 16.74 -2.38 -12.59
C ASP A 90 16.32 -0.90 -12.72
N PRO A 91 16.95 0.00 -11.92
CA PRO A 91 16.72 1.44 -11.99
C PRO A 91 17.19 2.09 -13.30
N THR A 92 17.95 1.38 -14.14
CA THR A 92 18.41 1.88 -15.44
C THR A 92 17.48 1.49 -16.57
N TYR A 93 16.43 0.70 -16.30
CA TYR A 93 15.57 0.16 -17.34
C TYR A 93 14.55 1.17 -17.87
N VAL A 94 14.96 1.93 -18.88
CA VAL A 94 14.20 3.04 -19.49
C VAL A 94 12.79 2.64 -19.92
N LYS A 95 12.60 1.45 -20.50
CA LYS A 95 11.28 0.97 -20.97
C LYS A 95 10.28 0.84 -19.82
N ALA A 96 10.72 0.49 -18.62
CA ALA A 96 9.84 0.40 -17.46
C ALA A 96 9.32 1.79 -17.04
N TYR A 97 10.19 2.80 -17.01
CA TYR A 97 9.77 4.18 -16.74
C TYR A 97 8.79 4.72 -17.78
N GLN A 98 9.04 4.49 -19.07
CA GLN A 98 8.13 4.92 -20.14
C GLN A 98 6.74 4.25 -20.03
N ARG A 99 6.72 2.94 -19.75
CA ARG A 99 5.47 2.18 -19.57
C ARG A 99 4.71 2.68 -18.33
N ARG A 100 5.41 2.91 -17.21
CA ARG A 100 4.82 3.47 -15.99
C ARG A 100 4.28 4.88 -16.20
N ALA A 101 5.01 5.74 -16.91
CA ALA A 101 4.56 7.09 -17.26
C ALA A 101 3.27 7.04 -18.08
N THR A 102 3.19 6.14 -19.07
CA THR A 102 1.99 5.93 -19.87
C THR A 102 0.80 5.45 -19.02
N ALA A 103 1.02 4.51 -18.10
CA ALA A 103 -0.02 4.04 -17.17
C ALA A 103 -0.54 5.20 -16.30
N ARG A 104 0.38 5.96 -15.69
CA ARG A 104 0.07 7.10 -14.82
C ARG A 104 -0.61 8.25 -15.56
N GLU A 105 -0.23 8.49 -16.81
CA GLU A 105 -0.90 9.49 -17.65
C GLU A 105 -2.37 9.11 -17.89
N ARG A 106 -2.64 7.85 -18.22
CA ARG A 106 -4.00 7.32 -18.40
C ARG A 106 -4.81 7.32 -17.09
N LEU A 107 -4.17 7.06 -15.96
CA LEU A 107 -4.76 7.20 -14.62
C LEU A 107 -5.01 8.65 -14.19
N GLY A 108 -4.49 9.64 -14.94
CA GLY A 108 -4.63 11.07 -14.63
C GLY A 108 -3.58 11.62 -13.66
N SER A 109 -2.64 10.79 -13.22
CA SER A 109 -1.51 11.14 -12.34
C SER A 109 -0.38 11.84 -13.11
N LEU A 110 -0.70 12.99 -13.72
CA LEU A 110 0.18 13.72 -14.64
C LEU A 110 1.52 14.16 -14.00
N ARG A 111 1.52 14.53 -12.71
CA ARG A 111 2.77 14.90 -12.01
C ARG A 111 3.72 13.70 -11.89
N ALA A 112 3.21 12.55 -11.48
CA ALA A 112 4.01 11.34 -11.35
C ALA A 112 4.51 10.84 -12.72
N ALA A 113 3.67 10.92 -13.77
CA ALA A 113 4.08 10.63 -15.14
C ALA A 113 5.20 11.57 -15.62
N SER A 114 5.11 12.87 -15.32
CA SER A 114 6.15 13.83 -15.68
C SER A 114 7.49 13.54 -14.97
N HIS A 115 7.46 13.06 -13.73
CA HIS A 115 8.66 12.65 -13.01
C HIS A 115 9.31 11.45 -13.70
N ASP A 116 8.54 10.41 -14.01
CA ASP A 116 9.06 9.22 -14.71
C ASP A 116 9.68 9.58 -16.07
N LEU A 117 9.07 10.49 -16.83
CA LEU A 117 9.64 10.93 -18.11
C LEU A 117 10.90 11.79 -17.95
N ASN A 118 11.04 12.55 -16.87
CA ASN A 118 12.30 13.24 -16.57
C ASN A 118 13.41 12.23 -16.26
N GLU A 119 13.12 11.16 -15.51
CA GLU A 119 14.10 10.08 -15.29
C GLU A 119 14.49 9.39 -16.61
N VAL A 120 13.54 9.17 -17.52
CA VAL A 120 13.83 8.68 -18.87
C VAL A 120 14.80 9.62 -19.60
N LEU A 121 14.60 10.94 -19.53
CA LEU A 121 15.47 11.91 -20.19
C LEU A 121 16.84 12.05 -19.51
N LYS A 122 16.96 11.74 -18.22
CA LYS A 122 18.27 11.63 -17.54
C LYS A 122 19.06 10.43 -18.04
N LEU A 123 18.39 9.29 -18.23
CA LEU A 123 19.02 8.06 -18.72
C LEU A 123 19.30 8.12 -20.23
N GLU A 124 18.35 8.65 -21.02
CA GLU A 124 18.44 8.81 -22.47
C GLU A 124 18.10 10.26 -22.89
N PRO A 125 19.08 11.18 -22.90
CA PRO A 125 18.87 12.58 -23.25
C PRO A 125 18.32 12.82 -24.66
N HIS A 126 18.57 11.88 -25.59
CA HIS A 126 18.14 11.96 -26.99
C HIS A 126 16.77 11.29 -27.24
N ASN A 127 16.04 10.91 -26.19
CA ASN A 127 14.73 10.28 -26.33
C ASN A 127 13.63 11.29 -26.70
N ASN A 128 13.48 11.53 -28.01
CA ASN A 128 12.49 12.46 -28.56
C ASN A 128 11.04 12.11 -28.20
N SER A 129 10.73 10.81 -28.04
CA SER A 129 9.39 10.36 -27.65
C SER A 129 9.05 10.80 -26.23
N ALA A 130 9.95 10.53 -25.28
CA ALA A 130 9.79 10.92 -23.89
C ALA A 130 9.69 12.45 -23.73
N ARG A 131 10.50 13.21 -24.48
CA ARG A 131 10.43 14.68 -24.47
C ARG A 131 9.09 15.20 -24.98
N LYS A 132 8.58 14.68 -26.11
CA LYS A 132 7.25 15.03 -26.63
C LYS A 132 6.14 14.72 -25.65
N GLN A 133 6.17 13.54 -25.01
CA GLN A 133 5.18 13.15 -23.99
C GLN A 133 5.26 14.09 -22.77
N LEU A 134 6.47 14.45 -22.33
CA LEU A 134 6.67 15.35 -21.20
C LEU A 134 6.12 16.75 -21.50
N ASP A 135 6.40 17.29 -22.69
CA ASP A 135 5.90 18.59 -23.12
C ASP A 135 4.37 18.61 -23.23
N ALA A 136 3.78 17.53 -23.76
CA ALA A 136 2.33 17.36 -23.80
C ALA A 136 1.71 17.31 -22.39
N ILE A 137 2.31 16.56 -21.45
CA ILE A 137 1.86 16.49 -20.06
C ILE A 137 1.99 17.85 -19.37
N LYS A 138 3.09 18.59 -19.59
CA LYS A 138 3.30 19.94 -19.04
C LYS A 138 2.23 20.92 -19.56
N ALA A 139 1.90 20.89 -20.85
CA ALA A 139 0.82 21.71 -21.41
C ALA A 139 -0.55 21.38 -20.79
N ARG A 140 -0.85 20.08 -20.59
CA ARG A 140 -2.08 19.62 -19.90
C ARG A 140 -2.12 20.03 -18.43
N MET A 141 -0.98 20.14 -17.76
CA MET A 141 -0.91 20.62 -16.37
C MET A 141 -1.05 22.15 -16.28
N GLY A 142 -0.44 22.92 -17.20
CA GLY A 142 -0.53 24.38 -17.22
C GLY A 142 -1.95 24.90 -17.52
N THR A 143 -2.69 24.21 -18.38
CA THR A 143 -4.07 24.58 -18.72
C THR A 143 -5.08 24.31 -17.60
N LYS A 144 -4.80 23.36 -16.69
CA LYS A 144 -5.65 23.08 -15.52
C LYS A 144 -5.50 24.12 -14.39
N GLY A 145 -4.39 24.85 -14.33
CA GLY A 145 -4.18 25.95 -13.38
C GLY A 145 -4.97 27.23 -13.71
N ALA A 146 -5.39 27.41 -14.97
CA ALA A 146 -6.09 28.60 -15.44
C ALA A 146 -7.63 28.44 -15.55
N LYS A 147 -8.18 27.24 -15.32
CA LYS A 147 -9.62 26.94 -15.53
C LYS A 147 -10.34 26.44 -14.28
N SER A 148 -9.92 26.85 -13.09
CA SER A 148 -10.68 26.62 -11.85
C SER A 148 -11.63 27.78 -11.53
N LYS A 149 -12.45 28.20 -12.51
CA LYS A 149 -13.75 28.84 -12.30
C LYS A 149 -14.67 28.47 -13.48
N SER A 150 -15.87 28.02 -13.14
CA SER A 150 -17.00 27.65 -14.02
C SER A 150 -16.87 26.37 -14.88
N SER A 151 -17.64 25.35 -14.52
CA SER A 151 -18.33 24.51 -15.51
C SER A 151 -19.75 25.06 -15.65
N PRO A 152 -20.32 25.04 -16.86
CA PRO A 152 -21.23 23.95 -17.12
C PRO A 152 -20.96 23.21 -18.44
N SER A 153 -21.43 21.96 -18.39
CA SER A 153 -21.76 21.03 -19.47
C SER A 153 -22.13 21.67 -20.81
N SER A 154 -21.51 21.22 -21.90
CA SER A 154 -22.21 20.93 -23.17
C SER A 154 -21.31 20.11 -24.11
N THR A 155 -21.78 18.91 -24.44
CA THR A 155 -21.42 18.12 -25.62
C THR A 155 -21.88 18.82 -26.91
N PRO A 156 -21.15 18.73 -28.03
CA PRO A 156 -21.55 19.41 -29.26
C PRO A 156 -22.59 18.62 -30.06
N THR A 157 -23.55 19.39 -30.55
CA THR A 157 -24.59 19.09 -31.53
C THR A 157 -23.99 18.72 -32.90
N VAL A 158 -24.47 17.66 -33.53
CA VAL A 158 -24.27 17.41 -34.96
C VAL A 158 -25.61 17.56 -35.68
N GLU A 159 -25.58 18.36 -36.74
CA GLU A 159 -26.68 18.78 -37.59
C GLU A 159 -27.31 17.64 -38.38
N SER A 160 -28.63 17.74 -38.53
CA SER A 160 -29.50 16.90 -39.34
C SER A 160 -29.73 17.51 -40.73
N LYS A 161 -29.74 16.66 -41.78
CA LYS A 161 -30.61 16.85 -42.96
C LYS A 161 -31.23 15.51 -43.41
N PRO A 162 -32.48 15.49 -43.92
CA PRO A 162 -33.32 14.29 -44.00
C PRO A 162 -33.55 13.79 -45.43
N LEU A 163 -33.72 12.47 -45.62
CA LEU A 163 -34.41 11.91 -46.80
C LEU A 163 -35.02 10.52 -46.52
N THR A 164 -36.36 10.46 -46.66
CA THR A 164 -37.21 9.39 -47.22
C THR A 164 -37.26 7.95 -46.62
N LYS A 165 -38.43 7.61 -46.06
CA LYS A 165 -39.08 6.26 -46.05
C LYS A 165 -39.55 5.90 -47.49
N PRO A 166 -39.85 4.64 -47.91
CA PRO A 166 -40.62 3.64 -47.14
C PRO A 166 -40.34 2.13 -47.37
N SER A 167 -40.75 1.29 -46.41
CA SER A 167 -41.73 0.19 -46.60
C SER A 167 -41.58 -0.88 -45.50
N GLN A 168 -42.71 -1.35 -44.98
CA GLN A 168 -42.83 -2.65 -44.29
C GLN A 168 -43.50 -3.62 -45.29
N PRO A 169 -43.44 -4.96 -45.10
CA PRO A 169 -44.26 -5.61 -44.07
C PRO A 169 -43.54 -6.70 -43.26
N LYS A 170 -44.00 -6.90 -42.03
CA LYS A 170 -43.70 -8.05 -41.17
C LYS A 170 -44.53 -9.26 -41.62
N ILE A 171 -43.89 -10.42 -41.72
CA ILE A 171 -44.52 -11.74 -41.72
C ILE A 171 -44.13 -12.46 -40.41
N VAL A 172 -45.10 -13.20 -39.91
CA VAL A 172 -45.23 -13.94 -38.64
C VAL A 172 -44.30 -15.15 -38.58
N GLU A 173 -43.73 -15.44 -37.40
CA GLU A 173 -43.69 -16.80 -36.81
C GLU A 173 -43.08 -16.81 -35.38
N LEU A 174 -43.74 -17.54 -34.48
CA LEU A 174 -43.32 -18.08 -33.19
C LEU A 174 -43.59 -19.61 -33.29
N PRO A 175 -43.12 -20.51 -32.40
CA PRO A 175 -41.97 -20.48 -31.47
C PRO A 175 -41.16 -21.81 -31.50
N THR A 176 -39.91 -21.86 -31.03
CA THR A 176 -39.39 -23.07 -30.32
C THR A 176 -38.11 -22.82 -29.50
N GLU A 177 -38.26 -23.04 -28.21
CA GLU A 177 -37.39 -23.74 -27.24
C GLU A 177 -35.90 -23.41 -27.02
N SER A 178 -35.68 -22.99 -25.76
CA SER A 178 -34.73 -23.55 -24.78
C SER A 178 -33.23 -23.31 -25.00
N LYS A 179 -32.71 -22.29 -24.30
CA LYS A 179 -31.43 -22.39 -23.60
C LYS A 179 -31.55 -21.77 -22.21
N LEU A 180 -31.15 -22.55 -21.21
CA LEU A 180 -30.94 -22.15 -19.82
C LEU A 180 -30.04 -20.92 -19.77
N VAL A 181 -30.57 -19.84 -19.21
CA VAL A 181 -29.82 -18.61 -18.96
C VAL A 181 -29.09 -18.77 -17.62
N SER A 182 -27.78 -18.52 -17.62
CA SER A 182 -26.91 -18.63 -16.44
C SER A 182 -27.29 -17.59 -15.37
N ALA A 183 -27.03 -17.92 -14.10
CA ALA A 183 -27.34 -17.08 -12.92
C ALA A 183 -26.73 -15.66 -13.00
N ASP A 184 -25.68 -15.46 -13.79
CA ASP A 184 -25.02 -14.17 -13.99
C ASP A 184 -25.88 -13.14 -14.75
N ASP A 185 -26.75 -13.60 -15.66
CA ASP A 185 -27.64 -12.70 -16.43
C ASP A 185 -28.88 -12.28 -15.62
N GLN A 186 -29.27 -13.06 -14.62
CA GLN A 186 -30.35 -12.69 -13.69
C GLN A 186 -29.90 -11.57 -12.73
N TRP A 187 -28.62 -11.54 -12.34
CA TRP A 187 -28.08 -10.51 -11.46
C TRP A 187 -27.95 -9.15 -12.14
N ARG A 188 -27.58 -9.12 -13.43
CA ARG A 188 -27.46 -7.89 -14.22
C ARG A 188 -28.80 -7.17 -14.43
N ASN A 189 -29.91 -7.90 -14.40
CA ASN A 189 -31.24 -7.38 -14.70
C ASN A 189 -32.09 -7.06 -13.45
N GLY A 190 -31.55 -7.27 -12.25
CA GLY A 190 -32.17 -6.82 -11.00
C GLY A 190 -33.47 -7.52 -10.62
N THR A 191 -33.73 -8.72 -11.15
CA THR A 191 -34.90 -9.53 -10.79
C THR A 191 -34.44 -10.81 -10.09
N GLY A 192 -34.39 -10.75 -8.75
CA GLY A 192 -34.12 -11.87 -7.84
C GLY A 192 -34.40 -11.42 -6.41
N GLU A 193 -35.06 -12.27 -5.62
CA GLU A 193 -35.62 -11.92 -4.31
C GLU A 193 -34.55 -11.45 -3.31
N SER A 194 -34.84 -10.31 -2.66
CA SER A 194 -34.12 -9.69 -1.55
C SER A 194 -32.86 -8.85 -1.83
N VAL A 195 -32.88 -8.00 -2.87
CA VAL A 195 -31.99 -6.83 -2.93
C VAL A 195 -32.66 -5.64 -2.24
N MET A 196 -32.23 -5.30 -1.02
CA MET A 196 -32.65 -4.06 -0.34
C MET A 196 -31.91 -2.87 -0.97
N VAL A 197 -32.49 -2.27 -2.01
CA VAL A 197 -31.94 -1.08 -2.68
C VAL A 197 -32.06 0.13 -1.74
N ILE A 198 -30.97 0.52 -1.08
CA ILE A 198 -30.91 1.74 -0.27
C ILE A 198 -30.93 2.95 -1.22
N LYS A 199 -32.08 3.61 -1.33
CA LYS A 199 -32.21 4.88 -2.06
C LYS A 199 -31.76 6.05 -1.18
N PRO A 200 -31.07 7.07 -1.73
CA PRO A 200 -30.71 8.26 -0.99
C PRO A 200 -31.95 9.00 -0.46
N VAL A 201 -32.10 9.09 0.87
CA VAL A 201 -33.17 9.86 1.51
C VAL A 201 -32.81 11.34 1.46
N LYS A 202 -33.50 12.12 0.62
CA LYS A 202 -33.45 13.58 0.69
C LYS A 202 -34.27 14.04 1.91
N LYS A 203 -33.58 14.43 2.98
CA LYS A 203 -34.23 15.02 4.17
C LYS A 203 -34.96 16.32 3.78
N PRO A 204 -36.23 16.52 4.18
CA PRO A 204 -36.97 17.73 3.86
C PRO A 204 -36.36 18.97 4.54
N PRO A 205 -36.62 20.19 4.03
CA PRO A 205 -35.84 21.40 4.34
C PRO A 205 -35.77 21.76 5.84
N HIS A 206 -36.76 21.37 6.62
CA HIS A 206 -36.88 21.65 8.05
C HIS A 206 -36.04 20.71 8.95
N LEU A 207 -35.49 19.61 8.40
CA LEU A 207 -34.63 18.64 9.10
C LEU A 207 -33.16 18.70 8.65
N ARG A 208 -32.78 19.70 7.85
CA ARG A 208 -31.40 19.96 7.43
C ARG A 208 -30.71 20.85 8.48
N SER A 209 -29.55 20.43 8.97
CA SER A 209 -28.76 21.24 9.91
C SER A 209 -28.52 22.63 9.31
N LYS A 210 -28.94 23.69 10.04
CA LYS A 210 -28.70 25.09 9.67
C LYS A 210 -27.26 25.56 9.95
N ARG A 211 -26.42 24.71 10.56
CA ARG A 211 -25.03 25.04 10.87
C ARG A 211 -24.11 24.61 9.72
N PRO A 212 -23.34 25.52 9.11
CA PRO A 212 -22.36 25.15 8.09
C PRO A 212 -21.30 24.23 8.69
N LEU A 213 -20.84 23.26 7.89
CA LEU A 213 -19.76 22.37 8.28
C LEU A 213 -18.48 23.19 8.48
N LYS A 214 -17.89 23.12 9.67
CA LYS A 214 -16.59 23.75 9.94
C LYS A 214 -15.49 22.91 9.30
N SER A 215 -14.75 23.50 8.37
CA SER A 215 -13.51 22.92 7.87
C SER A 215 -12.47 22.97 8.97
N ILE A 216 -11.91 21.81 9.34
CA ILE A 216 -10.77 21.73 10.26
C ILE A 216 -9.52 21.69 9.36
N PRO A 217 -8.64 22.70 9.42
CA PRO A 217 -7.40 22.66 8.66
C PRO A 217 -6.51 21.53 9.21
N ILE A 218 -6.13 20.60 8.34
CA ILE A 218 -5.14 19.56 8.66
C ILE A 218 -3.77 20.23 8.56
N GLN A 219 -3.06 20.32 9.68
CA GLN A 219 -1.68 20.81 9.72
C GLN A 219 -0.74 19.61 9.58
N GLU A 220 0.06 19.58 8.51
CA GLU A 220 1.14 18.60 8.36
C GLU A 220 2.21 18.88 9.42
N ILE A 221 2.40 17.93 10.34
CA ILE A 221 3.44 17.99 11.35
C ILE A 221 4.70 17.36 10.74
N GLN A 222 5.78 18.12 10.64
CA GLN A 222 7.10 17.59 10.28
C GLN A 222 7.60 16.65 11.41
N LEU A 223 7.93 15.40 11.07
CA LEU A 223 8.49 14.42 11.99
C LEU A 223 9.86 14.90 12.50
N GLY A 224 10.06 15.03 13.82
CA GLY A 224 11.40 15.19 14.39
C GLY A 224 11.59 16.02 15.67
N LYS A 225 10.56 16.37 16.46
CA LYS A 225 10.78 16.96 17.81
C LYS A 225 9.81 16.42 18.86
N THR A 226 10.38 15.96 19.97
CA THR A 226 9.73 15.42 21.17
C THR A 226 9.36 16.55 22.16
N THR A 227 8.06 16.83 22.31
CA THR A 227 7.21 17.24 23.49
C THR A 227 7.74 18.14 24.64
N PRO A 228 6.88 18.75 25.50
CA PRO A 228 5.39 18.88 25.49
C PRO A 228 4.84 20.30 25.83
N GLU A 229 3.54 20.56 25.66
CA GLU A 229 2.68 21.26 26.66
C GLU A 229 1.18 21.11 26.33
N LYS A 230 0.38 20.87 27.36
CA LYS A 230 -1.10 20.90 27.43
C LYS A 230 -1.44 21.21 28.90
N PRO A 231 -2.67 21.63 29.26
CA PRO A 231 -3.69 22.46 28.60
C PRO A 231 -4.23 23.53 29.61
N PRO A 232 -5.43 24.14 29.45
CA PRO A 232 -6.61 23.47 30.02
C PRO A 232 -7.92 23.63 29.24
N THR A 233 -8.74 22.59 29.35
CA THR A 233 -10.17 22.50 29.06
C THR A 233 -10.98 23.29 30.10
N ARG A 234 -12.01 24.06 29.70
CA ARG A 234 -13.36 23.96 30.31
C ARG A 234 -14.45 24.74 29.58
N LEU A 235 -15.59 24.07 29.45
CA LEU A 235 -16.92 24.56 29.10
C LEU A 235 -17.39 25.68 30.04
N LYS A 236 -18.15 26.67 29.52
CA LYS A 236 -19.04 27.53 30.33
C LYS A 236 -20.47 27.43 29.80
N ILE A 237 -21.30 26.75 30.58
CA ILE A 237 -22.74 27.01 30.72
C ILE A 237 -22.86 28.29 31.55
N ILE A 238 -23.74 29.18 31.13
CA ILE A 238 -24.10 30.43 31.81
C ILE A 238 -25.23 30.08 32.79
N GLU A 239 -25.03 30.37 34.07
CA GLU A 239 -26.08 30.66 35.04
C GLU A 239 -25.66 31.87 35.88
N ILE A 240 -26.67 32.50 36.46
CA ILE A 240 -26.84 33.94 36.68
C ILE A 240 -26.51 34.32 38.13
N ASP A 241 -26.07 35.56 38.26
CA ASP A 241 -26.32 36.55 39.32
C ASP A 241 -25.35 36.84 40.47
N GLU A 242 -25.31 38.17 40.65
CA GLU A 242 -25.18 38.99 41.85
C GLU A 242 -23.83 39.30 42.52
N GLN A 243 -23.51 40.60 42.41
CA GLN A 243 -23.03 41.51 43.47
C GLN A 243 -21.60 41.31 43.97
N THR A 244 -20.77 42.31 44.26
CA THR A 244 -20.81 43.78 44.20
C THR A 244 -19.36 44.22 44.49
N GLN A 245 -18.97 45.37 43.94
CA GLN A 245 -18.00 46.32 44.54
C GLN A 245 -16.52 45.87 44.67
N THR A 246 -15.49 46.68 44.41
CA THR A 246 -15.34 48.10 44.05
C THR A 246 -13.85 48.35 43.78
N HIS A 247 -13.58 49.29 42.87
CA HIS A 247 -12.45 50.25 42.82
C HIS A 247 -11.02 49.73 43.01
N GLY A 248 -10.15 49.86 42.02
CA GLY A 248 -9.60 51.14 41.54
C GLY A 248 -8.09 51.07 41.83
N ASP A 249 -7.16 51.69 41.13
CA ASP A 249 -7.16 52.69 40.09
C ASP A 249 -5.70 52.77 39.59
N SER A 250 -5.53 53.37 38.40
CA SER A 250 -4.33 54.15 37.98
C SER A 250 -3.03 53.39 37.64
N ASN A 251 -2.60 53.43 36.37
CA ASN A 251 -1.84 54.51 35.69
C ASN A 251 -0.37 54.55 36.19
N ASN A 252 0.69 54.83 35.43
CA ASN A 252 0.89 55.16 34.03
C ASN A 252 2.42 55.15 33.77
N ASN A 253 2.76 55.04 32.48
CA ASN A 253 3.85 55.73 31.76
C ASN A 253 5.35 55.40 31.85
N ASP A 254 5.88 55.47 30.61
CA ASP A 254 7.08 56.15 30.11
C ASP A 254 8.44 55.44 30.00
N SER A 255 8.65 54.88 28.80
CA SER A 255 9.45 55.38 27.67
C SER A 255 10.92 55.89 27.83
N ASN A 256 11.68 55.58 26.76
CA ASN A 256 12.92 56.23 26.23
C ASN A 256 14.29 55.89 26.87
N LYS A 257 15.47 55.81 26.20
CA LYS A 257 15.94 55.83 24.78
C LYS A 257 17.52 55.80 24.78
N ILE A 258 18.17 55.33 23.69
CA ILE A 258 19.58 55.55 23.18
C ILE A 258 20.77 55.08 24.10
N ALA A 259 22.02 54.73 23.73
CA ALA A 259 22.85 54.79 22.50
C ALA A 259 24.14 53.92 22.61
N ASP A 260 24.81 53.75 21.46
CA ASP A 260 26.28 53.69 21.21
C ASP A 260 27.10 52.37 21.29
N ALA A 261 27.79 52.12 20.16
CA ALA A 261 28.96 51.26 19.93
C ALA A 261 30.24 52.15 19.92
N PRO A 262 31.45 51.78 19.40
CA PRO A 262 32.05 50.48 19.00
C PRO A 262 33.54 50.30 19.47
N LYS A 263 34.18 49.14 19.22
CA LYS A 263 35.60 49.05 18.76
C LYS A 263 36.04 47.62 18.38
N ASN A 264 37.12 47.57 17.61
CA ASN A 264 37.54 46.65 16.55
C ASN A 264 38.95 46.09 16.85
N THR A 265 39.33 44.90 16.32
CA THR A 265 40.68 44.41 15.87
C THR A 265 40.63 42.87 15.71
N LYS A 266 40.67 42.22 14.53
CA LYS A 266 41.68 42.00 13.44
C LYS A 266 42.84 41.01 13.72
N GLY A 267 43.00 40.06 12.77
CA GLY A 267 44.13 39.13 12.51
C GLY A 267 43.61 37.81 11.90
N GLU A 268 43.49 37.65 10.56
CA GLU A 268 44.46 37.10 9.58
C GLU A 268 44.87 35.63 9.84
N GLY A 269 44.89 34.66 8.91
CA GLY A 269 44.73 34.68 7.45
C GLY A 269 44.35 33.30 6.84
N ASP A 270 43.61 33.36 5.73
CA ASP A 270 43.92 32.87 4.38
C ASP A 270 44.19 31.38 3.99
N VAL A 271 43.38 30.93 3.01
CA VAL A 271 43.70 30.20 1.73
C VAL A 271 43.21 28.74 1.52
N ALA A 272 42.27 28.65 0.56
CA ALA A 272 42.07 27.69 -0.55
C ALA A 272 41.45 26.26 -0.38
N SER A 273 40.30 26.07 -1.04
CA SER A 273 39.86 24.85 -1.78
C SER A 273 40.68 24.69 -3.09
N PRO A 274 40.61 23.60 -3.92
CA PRO A 274 39.56 22.55 -4.02
C PRO A 274 40.03 21.11 -4.43
N GLU A 275 39.04 20.24 -4.69
CA GLU A 275 39.05 19.04 -5.56
C GLU A 275 39.76 17.73 -5.14
N SER A 276 38.96 16.66 -4.96
CA SER A 276 39.01 15.49 -5.87
C SER A 276 37.91 14.46 -5.58
N VAL A 277 37.29 14.00 -6.67
CA VAL A 277 36.27 12.96 -6.79
C VAL A 277 36.96 11.61 -7.08
N LYS A 278 36.62 10.54 -6.34
CA LYS A 278 36.66 9.10 -6.76
C LYS A 278 35.63 8.32 -5.92
N LEU A 279 34.48 7.91 -6.46
CA LEU A 279 34.16 6.67 -7.23
C LEU A 279 34.32 5.34 -6.45
N VAL A 280 33.14 4.79 -6.10
CA VAL A 280 32.67 3.38 -6.17
C VAL A 280 33.46 2.29 -5.45
N THR A 281 32.78 1.61 -4.51
CA THR A 281 32.58 0.14 -4.54
C THR A 281 31.34 -0.27 -3.73
N ASP A 282 30.44 -1.01 -4.37
CA ASP A 282 29.57 -2.06 -3.85
C ASP A 282 29.03 -1.95 -2.41
N GLY A 283 27.81 -1.41 -2.31
CA GLY A 283 26.94 -1.65 -1.16
C GLY A 283 26.23 -2.99 -1.31
N VAL A 284 26.89 -4.07 -0.86
CA VAL A 284 26.22 -5.27 -0.36
C VAL A 284 25.03 -4.80 0.49
N VAL A 285 23.81 -5.20 0.14
CA VAL A 285 22.65 -5.04 1.02
C VAL A 285 22.99 -5.82 2.27
N LYS A 286 23.44 -5.12 3.31
CA LYS A 286 23.58 -5.70 4.63
C LYS A 286 22.19 -6.20 5.02
N GLU A 287 22.07 -7.51 5.22
CA GLU A 287 21.11 -8.06 6.15
C GLU A 287 21.10 -7.14 7.38
N LYS A 288 19.94 -6.57 7.71
CA LYS A 288 19.81 -5.97 9.03
C LYS A 288 19.94 -7.12 10.02
N ASP A 289 21.11 -7.24 10.64
CA ASP A 289 21.36 -8.15 11.74
C ASP A 289 20.18 -8.07 12.72
N ALA A 290 19.70 -9.25 13.14
CA ALA A 290 18.61 -9.49 14.09
C ALA A 290 18.72 -8.68 15.40
N LYS A 291 19.87 -8.09 15.69
CA LYS A 291 20.18 -7.26 16.86
C LYS A 291 19.61 -5.84 16.86
N THR A 292 18.83 -5.44 15.84
CA THR A 292 18.30 -4.06 15.72
C THR A 292 16.78 -3.96 15.74
N LEU A 293 16.06 -5.06 16.04
CA LEU A 293 14.60 -5.05 16.13
C LEU A 293 14.18 -4.44 17.47
N VAL A 294 13.47 -3.31 17.39
CA VAL A 294 12.91 -2.63 18.57
C VAL A 294 11.46 -3.05 18.80
N PRO A 295 11.01 -3.21 20.05
CA PRO A 295 9.60 -3.51 20.33
C PRO A 295 8.70 -2.40 19.77
N PRO A 296 7.65 -2.72 19.00
CA PRO A 296 6.75 -1.74 18.45
C PRO A 296 5.95 -1.05 19.55
N THR A 297 5.89 0.28 19.50
CA THR A 297 5.09 1.07 20.44
C THR A 297 3.69 1.38 19.91
N ASN A 298 3.46 1.20 18.60
CA ASN A 298 2.19 1.52 17.95
C ASN A 298 1.95 0.60 16.72
N SER A 299 0.69 0.52 16.27
CA SER A 299 0.27 -0.26 15.10
C SER A 299 1.05 0.07 13.83
N VAL A 300 1.31 1.35 13.60
CA VAL A 300 2.02 1.82 12.39
C VAL A 300 3.45 1.27 12.36
N GLN A 301 4.14 1.26 13.50
CA GLN A 301 5.48 0.71 13.61
C GLN A 301 5.47 -0.81 13.43
N PHE A 302 4.50 -1.49 14.04
CA PHE A 302 4.31 -2.93 13.83
C PHE A 302 4.11 -3.23 12.35
N MET A 303 3.14 -2.60 11.68
CA MET A 303 2.79 -2.88 10.29
C MET A 303 3.90 -2.51 9.31
N SER A 304 4.62 -1.42 9.55
CA SER A 304 5.78 -1.03 8.73
C SER A 304 6.88 -2.08 8.78
N GLU A 305 7.24 -2.52 9.99
CA GLU A 305 8.28 -3.54 10.16
C GLU A 305 7.78 -4.91 9.67
N TRP A 306 6.53 -5.26 9.93
CA TRP A 306 5.91 -6.51 9.46
C TRP A 306 5.88 -6.62 7.93
N LYS A 307 5.67 -5.49 7.25
CA LYS A 307 5.73 -5.38 5.79
C LYS A 307 7.17 -5.40 5.27
N TYR A 308 8.10 -4.79 5.99
CA TYR A 308 9.53 -4.82 5.65
C TYR A 308 10.10 -6.25 5.74
N LEU A 309 9.71 -6.99 6.78
CA LEU A 309 10.09 -8.39 7.01
C LEU A 309 9.31 -9.39 6.14
N LYS A 310 8.61 -8.93 5.08
CA LYS A 310 7.83 -9.80 4.20
C LYS A 310 8.74 -10.78 3.46
N GLY A 311 8.52 -12.07 3.69
CA GLY A 311 9.31 -13.16 3.12
C GLY A 311 10.43 -13.68 4.03
N GLN A 312 10.68 -13.04 5.17
CA GLN A 312 11.64 -13.50 6.18
C GLN A 312 10.88 -14.08 7.39
N TRP A 313 10.60 -15.38 7.36
CA TRP A 313 9.80 -16.04 8.41
C TRP A 313 10.49 -16.05 9.77
N ASP A 314 11.79 -16.31 9.81
CA ASP A 314 12.57 -16.33 11.06
C ASP A 314 12.61 -14.95 11.73
N ALA A 315 12.79 -13.89 10.94
CA ALA A 315 12.82 -12.52 11.46
C ALA A 315 11.44 -12.05 11.95
N ARG A 316 10.35 -12.46 11.29
CA ARG A 316 8.98 -12.21 11.79
C ARG A 316 8.69 -12.94 13.10
N CYS A 317 9.18 -14.17 13.23
CA CYS A 317 9.09 -14.93 14.47
C CYS A 317 9.86 -14.24 15.60
N GLU A 318 11.09 -13.81 15.34
CA GLU A 318 11.90 -13.06 16.29
C GLU A 318 11.23 -11.75 16.69
N TYR A 319 10.71 -10.98 15.72
CA TYR A 319 10.00 -9.74 15.98
C TYR A 319 8.75 -9.94 16.85
N LEU A 320 7.97 -11.00 16.59
CA LEU A 320 6.81 -11.34 17.42
C LEU A 320 7.23 -11.77 18.83
N SER A 321 8.36 -12.48 18.98
CA SER A 321 8.87 -12.93 20.28
C SER A 321 9.32 -11.78 21.19
N ILE A 322 9.68 -10.62 20.62
CA ILE A 322 10.05 -9.41 21.35
C ILE A 322 8.80 -8.70 21.94
N ILE A 323 7.62 -8.93 21.36
CA ILE A 323 6.38 -8.27 21.77
C ILE A 323 5.77 -9.00 22.96
N GLU A 324 5.64 -8.35 24.10
CA GLU A 324 4.91 -8.90 25.24
C GLU A 324 3.42 -9.09 24.93
N PRO A 325 2.79 -10.22 25.31
CA PRO A 325 1.38 -10.49 25.05
C PRO A 325 0.44 -9.37 25.53
N SER A 326 0.72 -8.78 26.69
CA SER A 326 -0.08 -7.71 27.29
C SER A 326 -0.18 -6.44 26.43
N LYS A 327 0.81 -6.21 25.55
CA LYS A 327 0.86 -5.03 24.68
C LYS A 327 0.13 -5.23 23.35
N ILE A 328 -0.22 -6.47 22.98
CA ILE A 328 -0.88 -6.80 21.70
C ILE A 328 -2.18 -6.00 21.48
N PRO A 329 -3.12 -5.91 22.43
CA PRO A 329 -4.35 -5.15 22.21
C PRO A 329 -4.07 -3.66 21.96
N SER A 330 -3.06 -3.11 22.65
CA SER A 330 -2.66 -1.71 22.51
C SER A 330 -1.92 -1.44 21.20
N ILE A 331 -1.06 -2.37 20.76
CA ILE A 331 -0.28 -2.23 19.53
C ILE A 331 -1.21 -2.34 18.33
N PHE A 332 -2.05 -3.36 18.25
CA PHE A 332 -2.89 -3.58 17.08
C PHE A 332 -4.10 -2.64 17.04
N ALA A 333 -4.72 -2.33 18.17
CA ALA A 333 -5.86 -1.43 18.28
C ALA A 333 -6.94 -1.65 17.19
N ASN A 334 -6.96 -0.84 16.12
CA ASN A 334 -7.89 -0.93 14.98
C ASN A 334 -7.23 -1.36 13.66
N ALA A 335 -5.96 -1.73 13.69
CA ALA A 335 -5.09 -1.95 12.53
C ALA A 335 -4.71 -3.43 12.31
N LEU A 336 -5.34 -4.36 13.04
CA LEU A 336 -5.18 -5.78 12.76
C LEU A 336 -5.92 -6.12 11.47
N GLU A 337 -5.19 -6.67 10.51
CA GLU A 337 -5.71 -7.10 9.20
C GLU A 337 -5.80 -8.65 9.17
N SER A 338 -6.64 -9.19 8.28
CA SER A 338 -6.91 -10.63 8.22
C SER A 338 -5.68 -11.45 7.81
N ASP A 339 -4.89 -10.93 6.86
CA ASP A 339 -3.66 -11.55 6.40
C ASP A 339 -2.57 -11.56 7.48
N VAL A 340 -2.46 -10.47 8.24
CA VAL A 340 -1.56 -10.37 9.39
C VAL A 340 -1.96 -11.36 10.49
N LEU A 341 -3.27 -11.49 10.76
CA LEU A 341 -3.75 -12.48 11.73
C LEU A 341 -3.39 -13.91 11.31
N SER A 342 -3.63 -14.30 10.06
CA SER A 342 -3.24 -15.63 9.56
C SER A 342 -1.73 -15.85 9.61
N ASP A 343 -0.92 -14.85 9.24
CA ASP A 343 0.54 -14.92 9.33
C ASP A 343 1.02 -15.13 10.79
N VAL A 344 0.44 -14.40 11.74
CA VAL A 344 0.75 -14.52 13.17
C VAL A 344 0.37 -15.91 13.70
N LEU A 345 -0.82 -16.41 13.35
CA LEU A 345 -1.27 -17.74 13.76
C LEU A 345 -0.33 -18.83 13.22
N ARG A 346 0.10 -18.73 11.96
CA ARG A 346 1.06 -19.68 11.39
C ARG A 346 2.40 -19.64 12.11
N ILE A 347 2.91 -18.44 12.43
CA ILE A 347 4.17 -18.30 13.17
C ILE A 347 4.08 -18.94 14.56
N LEU A 348 2.97 -18.75 15.27
CA LEU A 348 2.73 -19.37 16.58
C LEU A 348 2.65 -20.91 16.49
N HIS A 349 2.04 -21.43 15.42
CA HIS A 349 1.97 -22.86 15.13
C HIS A 349 3.32 -23.48 14.78
N ASP A 350 4.08 -22.88 13.87
CA ASP A 350 5.31 -23.48 13.37
C ASP A 350 6.48 -23.31 14.37
N ASN A 351 6.40 -22.33 15.27
CA ASN A 351 7.48 -21.98 16.21
C ASN A 351 7.04 -21.99 17.68
N THR A 352 6.12 -22.88 18.03
CA THR A 352 5.61 -23.05 19.40
C THR A 352 6.69 -23.12 20.50
N PRO A 353 7.81 -23.86 20.37
CA PRO A 353 8.83 -23.93 21.42
C PRO A 353 9.54 -22.58 21.68
N ARG A 354 9.55 -21.66 20.71
CA ARG A 354 10.23 -20.36 20.83
C ARG A 354 9.46 -19.35 21.68
N PHE A 355 8.15 -19.55 21.84
CA PHE A 355 7.30 -18.68 22.65
C PHE A 355 7.23 -19.09 24.13
N ALA A 356 8.11 -19.99 24.58
CA ALA A 356 8.37 -20.31 25.98
C ALA A 356 7.11 -20.57 26.83
N GLY A 357 6.11 -21.24 26.26
CA GLY A 357 4.87 -21.56 26.97
C GLY A 357 3.90 -20.39 27.15
N ARG A 358 4.01 -19.34 26.32
CA ARG A 358 3.14 -18.15 26.36
C ARG A 358 2.13 -18.10 25.21
N VAL A 359 1.99 -19.16 24.41
CA VAL A 359 1.18 -19.15 23.20
C VAL A 359 -0.29 -18.91 23.54
N ALA A 360 -0.81 -19.53 24.60
CA ALA A 360 -2.17 -19.25 25.09
C ALA A 360 -2.37 -17.77 25.44
N ALA A 361 -1.36 -17.10 26.01
CA ALA A 361 -1.41 -15.68 26.31
C ALA A 361 -1.43 -14.82 25.05
N TYR A 362 -0.68 -15.18 24.00
CA TYR A 362 -0.76 -14.49 22.69
C TYR A 362 -2.16 -14.62 22.08
N LEU A 363 -2.73 -15.82 22.07
CA LEU A 363 -4.08 -16.06 21.53
C LEU A 363 -5.16 -15.30 22.32
N ALA A 364 -5.08 -15.33 23.65
CA ALA A 364 -5.99 -14.56 24.50
C ALA A 364 -5.92 -13.06 24.23
N GLN A 365 -4.72 -12.51 24.08
CA GLN A 365 -4.54 -11.08 23.85
C GLN A 365 -4.87 -10.65 22.41
N LEU A 366 -4.66 -11.52 21.42
CA LEU A 366 -5.16 -11.31 20.05
C LEU A 366 -6.69 -11.24 20.02
N SER A 367 -7.37 -12.09 20.80
CA SER A 367 -8.83 -12.10 20.88
C SER A 367 -9.43 -10.81 21.47
N ASN A 368 -8.64 -10.05 22.22
CA ASN A 368 -9.04 -8.79 22.86
C ASN A 368 -8.90 -7.56 21.92
N VAL A 369 -8.40 -7.73 20.70
CA VAL A 369 -8.23 -6.64 19.73
C VAL A 369 -9.60 -6.17 19.21
N LYS A 370 -9.75 -4.87 18.93
CA LYS A 370 -11.01 -4.36 18.38
C LYS A 370 -11.26 -4.95 17.00
N ARG A 371 -12.51 -5.32 16.72
CA ARG A 371 -12.95 -6.00 15.48
C ARG A 371 -12.40 -7.42 15.31
N PHE A 372 -11.85 -8.02 16.36
CA PHE A 372 -11.35 -9.39 16.30
C PHE A 372 -12.44 -10.40 15.87
N SER A 373 -13.68 -10.28 16.37
CA SER A 373 -14.78 -11.17 15.97
C SER A 373 -15.01 -11.19 14.45
N ALA A 374 -14.99 -10.01 13.81
CA ALA A 374 -15.12 -9.92 12.36
C ALA A 374 -13.92 -10.56 11.64
N LEU A 375 -12.72 -10.47 12.20
CA LEU A 375 -11.52 -11.10 11.63
C LEU A 375 -11.53 -12.62 11.80
N ALA A 376 -12.04 -13.13 12.93
CA ALA A 376 -12.20 -14.55 13.20
C ALA A 376 -13.13 -15.22 12.16
N MET A 377 -14.20 -14.53 11.74
CA MET A 377 -15.10 -14.99 10.68
C MET A 377 -14.40 -15.17 9.32
N PHE A 378 -13.33 -14.43 9.05
CA PHE A 378 -12.59 -14.51 7.78
C PHE A 378 -11.41 -15.49 7.82
N LEU A 379 -11.19 -16.19 8.95
CA LEU A 379 -10.15 -17.21 9.03
C LEU A 379 -10.47 -18.37 8.08
N SER A 380 -9.45 -18.79 7.32
CA SER A 380 -9.59 -19.90 6.39
C SER A 380 -9.79 -21.24 7.14
N PRO A 381 -10.34 -22.27 6.50
CA PRO A 381 -10.44 -23.60 7.12
C PRO A 381 -9.07 -24.16 7.56
N SER A 382 -8.01 -23.84 6.82
CA SER A 382 -6.64 -24.22 7.17
C SER A 382 -6.15 -23.48 8.42
N ASP A 383 -6.49 -22.20 8.58
CA ASP A 383 -6.14 -21.43 9.78
C ASP A 383 -6.85 -21.99 11.02
N LYS A 384 -8.12 -22.39 10.87
CA LYS A 384 -8.90 -23.02 11.95
C LYS A 384 -8.34 -24.38 12.36
N GLU A 385 -7.88 -25.19 11.40
CA GLU A 385 -7.21 -26.46 11.69
C GLU A 385 -5.88 -26.23 12.44
N MET A 386 -5.05 -25.28 11.99
CA MET A 386 -3.81 -24.90 12.68
C MET A 386 -4.08 -24.42 14.11
N LEU A 387 -5.11 -23.58 14.28
CA LEU A 387 -5.49 -23.07 15.59
C LEU A 387 -5.98 -24.17 16.54
N THR A 388 -6.69 -25.17 16.02
CA THR A 388 -7.13 -26.32 16.83
C THR A 388 -5.93 -27.12 17.33
N LYS A 389 -4.96 -27.42 16.46
CA LYS A 389 -3.69 -28.06 16.84
C LYS A 389 -2.90 -27.23 17.85
N LEU A 390 -2.90 -25.91 17.69
CA LEU A 390 -2.25 -24.97 18.59
C LEU A 390 -2.88 -24.99 19.99
N LEU A 391 -4.22 -24.99 20.07
CA LEU A 391 -4.95 -25.05 21.34
C LEU A 391 -4.77 -26.40 22.04
N ASP A 392 -4.72 -27.50 21.29
CA ASP A 392 -4.42 -28.82 21.85
C ASP A 392 -2.99 -28.89 22.40
N HIS A 393 -2.03 -28.24 21.72
CA HIS A 393 -0.67 -28.07 22.25
C HIS A 393 -0.63 -27.22 23.53
N CYS A 394 -1.38 -26.11 23.58
CA CYS A 394 -1.49 -25.28 24.78
C CYS A 394 -2.09 -26.05 25.96
N LYS A 395 -3.02 -26.97 25.69
CA LYS A 395 -3.59 -27.87 26.70
C LYS A 395 -2.55 -28.86 27.23
N ALA A 396 -1.80 -29.50 26.32
CA ALA A 396 -0.87 -30.57 26.67
C ALA A 396 0.45 -30.07 27.29
N VAL A 397 0.96 -28.92 26.84
CA VAL A 397 2.32 -28.43 27.16
C VAL A 397 2.29 -27.23 28.11
N GLU A 398 1.38 -26.28 27.92
CA GLU A 398 1.29 -25.08 28.77
C GLU A 398 0.41 -25.28 30.01
N ASN A 399 -0.23 -26.46 30.16
CA ASN A 399 -1.20 -26.79 31.21
C ASN A 399 -2.24 -25.67 31.41
N THR A 400 -2.69 -25.09 30.30
CA THR A 400 -3.66 -23.98 30.33
C THR A 400 -5.01 -24.51 30.79
N ASN A 401 -5.70 -23.76 31.65
CA ASN A 401 -7.01 -24.14 32.18
C ASN A 401 -8.01 -24.42 31.04
N GLU A 402 -8.78 -25.51 31.16
CA GLU A 402 -9.75 -25.93 30.16
C GLU A 402 -10.81 -24.85 29.88
N ASP A 403 -11.18 -24.06 30.89
CA ASP A 403 -12.11 -22.93 30.75
C ASP A 403 -11.58 -21.84 29.80
N VAL A 404 -10.27 -21.56 29.85
CA VAL A 404 -9.62 -20.56 28.98
C VAL A 404 -9.56 -21.08 27.55
N ILE A 405 -9.28 -22.36 27.37
CA ILE A 405 -9.27 -23.00 26.05
C ILE A 405 -10.68 -23.00 25.45
N ALA A 406 -11.71 -23.28 26.24
CA ALA A 406 -13.10 -23.23 25.80
C ALA A 406 -13.52 -21.81 25.39
N ASP A 407 -13.14 -20.79 26.17
CA ASP A 407 -13.37 -19.38 25.83
C ASP A 407 -12.65 -19.00 24.52
N LEU A 408 -11.42 -19.45 24.32
CA LEU A 408 -10.68 -19.22 23.07
C LEU A 408 -11.33 -19.92 21.87
N LYS A 409 -11.78 -21.17 22.01
CA LYS A 409 -12.50 -21.86 20.93
C LYS A 409 -13.74 -21.08 20.50
N ASN A 410 -14.52 -20.59 21.47
CA ASN A 410 -15.70 -19.76 21.20
C ASN A 410 -15.33 -18.45 20.49
N LYS A 411 -14.29 -17.73 20.95
CA LYS A 411 -13.88 -16.44 20.38
C LYS A 411 -13.33 -16.56 18.96
N TYR A 412 -12.69 -17.66 18.64
CA TYR A 412 -12.12 -17.92 17.31
C TYR A 412 -13.08 -18.68 16.38
N GLU A 413 -14.32 -18.92 16.81
CA GLU A 413 -15.36 -19.63 16.04
C GLU A 413 -14.90 -21.02 15.55
N LEU A 414 -14.30 -21.79 16.48
CA LEU A 414 -13.84 -23.15 16.28
C LEU A 414 -14.83 -24.21 16.74
#